data_AF-A0A6B2Z9L1-F1
#
_entry.id   AF-A0A6B2Z9L1-F1
#
_cell.length_a   1.000
_cell.length_b   1.000
_cell.length_c   1.000
_cell.angle_alpha   90.00
_cell.angle_beta   90.00
_cell.angle_gamma   90.00
#
_symmetry.space_group_name_H-M   'P 1'
#
loop_
_entity.id
_entity.type
_entity.pdbx_description
1 polymer ?
#
loop_
_entity_poly.entity_id
_entity_poly.type
_entity_poly.pdbx_seq_one_letter_code
_entity_poly.pdbx_strand_id
1 'polypeptide(L)' 'MKSIWKPGTRVRVRANVNDGTAGMVGVIEEVGYAMKESSTSVLLDTDHEVLKDLGAFYYDNELEPA' A
#
# COMPACT_ATOMS: atom_id res chain seq x y z
N MET A 1 13.41 8.86 -7.72
CA MET A 1 12.28 8.60 -8.64
C MET A 1 10.99 8.94 -7.89
N LYS A 2 10.09 9.73 -8.50
CA LYS A 2 8.80 10.12 -7.90
C LYS A 2 7.84 8.93 -7.97
N SER A 3 7.09 8.65 -6.91
CA SER A 3 6.10 7.57 -6.92
C SER A 3 5.08 7.77 -8.06
N ILE A 4 4.64 6.67 -8.67
CA ILE A 4 3.59 6.68 -9.71
C ILE A 4 2.20 6.90 -9.11
N TRP A 5 2.07 6.78 -7.78
CA TRP A 5 0.80 6.81 -7.08
C TRP A 5 0.48 8.18 -6.48
N LYS A 6 -0.76 8.33 -6.02
CA LYS A 6 -1.26 9.53 -5.34
C LYS A 6 -2.02 9.16 -4.06
N PRO A 7 -1.91 9.95 -2.98
CA PRO A 7 -2.81 9.85 -1.83
C PRO A 7 -4.29 9.80 -2.25
N GLY A 8 -5.07 8.98 -1.57
CA GLY A 8 -6.49 8.70 -1.86
C GLY A 8 -6.73 7.68 -2.98
N THR A 9 -5.69 7.18 -3.66
CA THR A 9 -5.84 6.14 -4.69
C THR A 9 -6.11 4.79 -4.03
N ARG A 10 -7.14 4.06 -4.50
CA ARG A 10 -7.34 2.66 -4.14
C ARG A 10 -6.39 1.76 -4.91
N VAL A 11 -5.73 0.86 -4.18
CA VAL A 11 -4.76 -0.09 -4.71
C VAL A 11 -4.95 -1.46 -4.10
N ARG A 12 -4.53 -2.49 -4.82
CA ARG A 12 -4.41 -3.86 -4.33
C ARG A 12 -2.93 -4.20 -4.18
N VAL A 13 -2.58 -4.88 -3.10
CA VAL A 13 -1.26 -5.46 -2.89
C VAL A 13 -1.12 -6.66 -3.82
N ARG A 14 -0.06 -6.68 -4.64
CA ARG A 14 0.17 -7.75 -5.61
C ARG A 14 0.50 -9.07 -4.92
N ALA A 15 0.24 -10.16 -5.64
CA ALA A 15 0.47 -11.53 -5.14
C ALA A 15 1.94 -11.90 -4.90
N ASN A 16 2.90 -11.09 -5.38
CA ASN A 16 4.33 -11.31 -5.18
C ASN A 16 4.85 -10.79 -3.83
N VAL A 17 4.00 -10.12 -3.03
CA VAL A 17 4.35 -9.68 -1.68
C VAL A 17 4.18 -10.86 -0.70
N ASN A 18 5.25 -11.24 -0.02
CA ASN A 18 5.31 -12.44 0.83
C ASN A 18 5.17 -12.16 2.34
N ASP A 19 4.36 -11.17 2.73
CA ASP A 19 4.16 -10.76 4.13
C ASP A 19 2.74 -11.06 4.67
N GLY A 20 1.91 -11.75 3.88
CA GLY A 20 0.52 -12.08 4.22
C GLY A 20 -0.52 -11.02 3.82
N THR A 21 -0.07 -9.88 3.27
CA THR A 21 -0.97 -8.82 2.78
C THR A 21 -1.30 -8.93 1.29
N ALA A 22 -0.71 -9.90 0.59
CA ALA A 22 -0.99 -10.18 -0.82
C ALA A 22 -2.50 -10.31 -1.10
N GLY A 23 -2.98 -9.55 -2.08
CA GLY A 23 -4.39 -9.52 -2.48
C GLY A 23 -5.28 -8.58 -1.65
N MET A 24 -4.78 -8.02 -0.54
CA MET A 24 -5.52 -7.02 0.23
C MET A 24 -5.66 -5.72 -0.58
N VAL A 25 -6.79 -5.05 -0.38
CA VAL A 25 -7.06 -3.74 -0.97
C VAL A 25 -6.85 -2.68 0.11
N GLY A 26 -6.46 -1.48 -0.30
CA GLY A 26 -6.32 -0.35 0.59
C GLY A 26 -6.35 0.98 -0.14
N VAL A 27 -6.13 2.05 0.62
CA VAL A 27 -5.99 3.41 0.13
C VAL A 27 -4.60 3.93 0.41
N ILE A 28 -4.01 4.61 -0.56
CA ILE A 28 -2.71 5.27 -0.37
C ILE A 28 -2.90 6.49 0.51
N GLU A 29 -2.15 6.57 1.61
CA GLU A 29 -2.13 7.74 2.48
C GLU A 29 -1.05 8.74 2.04
N GLU A 30 0.14 8.23 1.74
CA GLU A 30 1.31 9.06 1.46
C GLU A 30 2.28 8.37 0.50
N VAL A 31 3.01 9.15 -0.28
CA VAL A 31 4.02 8.67 -1.23
C VAL A 31 5.39 9.28 -0.91
N GLY A 32 6.46 8.51 -1.11
CA GLY A 32 7.83 8.94 -0.80
C GLY A 32 8.19 8.83 0.68
N TYR A 33 7.49 7.95 1.41
CA TYR A 33 7.72 7.75 2.83
C TYR A 33 9.11 7.13 3.09
N ALA A 34 9.77 7.52 4.19
CA ALA A 34 11.11 7.03 4.62
C ALA A 34 12.33 7.41 3.74
N MET A 35 12.23 8.41 2.85
CA MET A 35 13.32 8.85 1.95
C MET A 35 13.89 7.73 1.03
N LYS A 36 13.25 6.56 1.00
CA LYS A 36 13.50 5.52 0.02
C LYS A 36 12.64 5.84 -1.19
N GLU A 37 13.30 6.15 -2.28
CA GLU A 37 12.63 6.45 -3.54
C GLU A 37 11.73 5.26 -3.94
N SER A 38 10.47 5.53 -4.29
CA SER A 38 9.44 4.53 -4.66
C SER A 38 8.76 3.77 -3.52
N SER A 39 8.89 4.21 -2.27
CA SER A 39 8.11 3.68 -1.14
C SER A 39 6.78 4.46 -0.96
N THR A 40 5.69 3.73 -0.80
CA THR A 40 4.30 4.21 -0.73
C THR A 40 3.64 3.64 0.52
N SER A 41 3.04 4.52 1.33
CA SER A 41 2.28 4.16 2.52
C SER A 41 0.83 3.87 2.13
N VAL A 42 0.32 2.72 2.55
CA VAL A 42 -1.04 2.25 2.26
C VAL A 42 -1.74 1.88 3.56
N LEU A 43 -2.96 2.39 3.76
CA LEU A 43 -3.89 1.87 4.74
C LEU A 43 -4.69 0.75 4.11
N LEU A 44 -4.50 -0.47 4.61
CA LEU A 44 -5.23 -1.64 4.11
C LEU A 44 -6.65 -1.67 4.68
N ASP A 45 -7.62 -1.91 3.80
CA ASP A 45 -8.98 -2.26 4.19
C ASP A 45 -8.95 -3.67 4.78
N THR A 46 -9.13 -3.78 6.08
CA THR A 46 -9.23 -5.07 6.75
C THR A 46 -10.53 -5.15 7.55
N ASP A 47 -11.20 -6.29 7.39
CA ASP A 47 -12.43 -6.60 8.13
C ASP A 47 -12.16 -6.88 9.61
N HIS A 48 -10.90 -6.92 10.03
CA HIS A 48 -10.51 -7.18 11.40
C HIS A 48 -10.53 -5.88 12.23
N GLU A 49 -11.45 -5.76 13.19
CA GLU A 49 -11.63 -4.54 14.01
C GLU A 49 -10.35 -4.06 14.71
N VAL A 50 -9.42 -4.96 15.02
CA VAL A 50 -8.13 -4.66 15.66
C VAL A 50 -7.11 -4.08 14.68
N LEU A 51 -7.25 -4.38 13.38
CA LEU A 51 -6.31 -3.99 12.33
C LEU A 51 -6.88 -2.89 11.43
N LYS A 52 -8.04 -2.32 11.77
CA LYS A 52 -8.93 -1.56 10.85
C LYS A 52 -8.27 -0.44 10.04
N ASP A 53 -7.06 -0.04 10.38
CA ASP A 53 -6.23 0.92 9.64
C ASP A 53 -4.76 0.47 9.67
N LEU A 54 -4.48 -0.78 9.27
CA LEU A 54 -3.10 -1.28 9.22
C LEU A 54 -2.35 -0.50 8.14
N GLY A 55 -1.52 0.44 8.59
CA GLY A 55 -0.55 1.13 7.75
C GLY A 55 0.60 0.20 7.40
N ALA A 56 0.78 -0.06 6.12
CA ALA A 56 1.88 -0.84 5.58
C ALA A 56 2.61 -0.06 4.48
N PHE A 57 3.89 -0.38 4.30
CA PHE A 57 4.74 0.28 3.31
C PHE A 57 5.03 -0.67 2.17
N TYR A 58 4.79 -0.21 0.95
CA TYR A 58 5.00 -0.97 -0.26
C TYR A 58 5.84 -0.19 -1.25
N TYR A 59 6.57 -0.89 -2.09
CA TYR A 59 7.12 -0.30 -3.29
C TYR A 59 6.02 -0.10 -4.35
N ASP A 60 6.20 0.89 -5.23
CA ASP A 60 5.24 1.16 -6.30
C ASP A 60 4.90 -0.08 -7.15
N ASN A 61 5.88 -0.96 -7.38
CA ASN A 61 5.74 -2.18 -8.17
C ASN A 61 5.11 -3.35 -7.41
N GLU A 62 4.87 -3.21 -6.11
CA GLU A 62 4.15 -4.17 -5.27
C GLU A 62 2.65 -3.87 -5.22
N LEU A 63 2.23 -2.76 -5.85
CA LEU A 63 0.85 -2.32 -5.90
C LEU A 63 0.29 -2.37 -7.33
N GLU A 64 -1.01 -2.55 -7.43
CA GLU A 64 -1.77 -2.46 -8.68
C GLU A 64 -3.11 -1.77 -8.45
N PRO A 65 -3.77 -1.23 -9.49
CA PRO A 65 -5.11 -0.67 -9.34
C PRO A 65 -6.09 -1.72 -8.79
N ALA A 66 -6.85 -1.36 -7.76
CA ALA A 66 -7.84 -2.24 -7.13
C ALA A 66 -9.06 -2.47 -8.02
#